data_AF-A0A5S6QY67-F1
#
_entry.id   AF-A0A5S6QY67-F1
#
_cell.length_a   1.000
_cell.length_b   1.000
_cell.length_c   1.000
_cell.angle_alpha   90.00
_cell.angle_beta   90.00
_cell.angle_gamma   90.00
#
_symmetry.space_group_name_H-M   'P 1'
#
loop_
_entity.id
_entity.type
_entity.pdbx_description
1 polymer ?
#
loop_
_entity_poly.entity_id
_entity_poly.type
_entity_poly.pdbx_seq_one_letter_code
_entity_poly.pdbx_strand_id
1 'polypeptide(L)'
;MQNSTSNLLGVDIIEKLGIYKYPMDTEHGLVNTPLPSMNIKSQMKLANRNITVADVLRRHPYICSDRLGLCTQAKATLLLKSGARPVFRPKRPVPYAALPDVERELDRLERNGAISKVNHSYWAAPIVVVK
;
A
#
# COMPACT_ATOMS: atom_id res chain seq x y z
N MET A 1 -20.57 -17.44 19.70
CA MET A 1 -21.09 -17.28 18.32
C MET A 1 -20.21 -16.25 17.63
N GLN A 2 -19.76 -16.56 16.42
CA GLN A 2 -18.57 -15.97 15.79
C GLN A 2 -18.79 -14.52 15.34
N ASN A 3 -17.91 -13.62 15.78
CA ASN A 3 -17.79 -12.25 15.27
C ASN A 3 -17.28 -12.29 13.84
N SER A 4 -18.18 -12.09 12.87
CA SER A 4 -17.80 -11.82 11.49
C SER A 4 -17.48 -10.32 11.36
N THR A 5 -16.24 -9.92 11.63
CA THR A 5 -15.77 -8.58 11.29
C THR A 5 -15.50 -8.55 9.78
N SER A 6 -16.25 -7.72 9.08
CA SER A 6 -16.19 -7.53 7.64
C SER A 6 -14.82 -7.00 7.19
N ASN A 7 -13.87 -7.90 6.95
CA ASN A 7 -12.50 -7.64 6.49
C ASN A 7 -12.41 -7.23 5.00
N LEU A 8 -13.47 -6.67 4.41
CA LEU A 8 -13.57 -6.44 2.97
C LEU A 8 -12.63 -5.34 2.46
N LEU A 9 -12.08 -4.52 3.35
CA LEU A 9 -11.23 -3.37 3.01
C LEU A 9 -9.82 -3.46 3.62
N GLY A 10 -9.42 -4.60 4.19
CA GLY A 10 -8.10 -4.77 4.79
C GLY A 10 -7.82 -3.87 6.00
N VAL A 11 -8.87 -3.41 6.68
CA VAL A 11 -8.78 -2.51 7.85
C VAL A 11 -8.03 -3.17 9.00
N ASP A 12 -8.15 -4.49 9.13
CA ASP A 12 -7.41 -5.33 10.08
C ASP A 12 -5.89 -5.27 9.83
N ILE A 13 -5.47 -5.30 8.57
CA ILE A 13 -4.06 -5.14 8.18
C ILE A 13 -3.59 -3.73 8.50
N ILE A 14 -4.38 -2.71 8.18
CA ILE A 14 -4.04 -1.31 8.45
C ILE A 14 -3.90 -1.05 9.96
N GLU A 15 -4.78 -1.62 10.78
CA GLU A 15 -4.74 -1.54 12.24
C GLU A 15 -3.54 -2.31 12.82
N LYS A 16 -3.29 -3.53 12.33
CA LYS A 16 -2.16 -4.36 12.75
C LYS A 16 -0.81 -3.74 12.39
N LEU A 17 -0.74 -3.05 11.25
CA LEU A 17 0.42 -2.28 10.83
C LEU A 17 0.52 -0.92 11.54
N GLY A 18 -0.47 -0.56 12.37
CA GLY A 18 -0.44 0.68 13.16
C GLY A 18 -0.52 1.95 12.33
N ILE A 19 -1.01 1.88 11.09
CA ILE A 19 -0.96 2.98 10.12
C ILE A 19 -1.80 4.19 10.60
N TYR A 20 -2.87 3.95 11.35
CA TYR A 20 -3.68 5.04 11.95
C TYR A 20 -3.09 5.64 13.24
N LYS A 21 -2.11 4.99 13.87
CA LYS A 21 -1.59 5.41 15.19
C LYS A 21 -0.66 6.62 15.10
N TYR A 22 -0.24 7.00 13.89
CA TYR A 22 0.67 8.11 13.67
C TYR A 22 0.07 9.10 12.66
N PRO A 23 0.00 10.40 13.00
CA PRO A 23 -0.41 11.43 12.05
C PRO A 23 0.55 11.39 10.84
N MET A 24 -0.02 11.31 9.64
CA MET A 24 0.72 11.19 8.37
C MET A 24 1.55 12.45 8.03
N ASP A 25 1.49 13.48 8.87
CA ASP A 25 2.09 14.80 8.80
C ASP A 25 3.38 14.95 9.64
N THR A 26 3.90 13.87 10.23
CA THR A 26 5.13 13.95 11.02
C THR A 26 6.36 13.83 10.11
N GLU A 27 6.95 14.97 9.73
CA GLU A 27 8.10 15.06 8.82
C GLU A 27 9.42 14.46 9.37
N HIS A 28 9.40 13.88 10.57
CA HIS A 28 10.58 13.25 11.17
C HIS A 28 10.20 11.90 11.78
N GLY A 29 10.97 10.87 11.40
CA GLY A 29 10.69 9.46 11.65
C GLY A 29 10.49 9.07 13.11
N LEU A 30 9.99 7.83 13.28
CA LEU A 30 9.76 7.07 14.51
C LEU A 30 10.30 7.70 15.82
N VAL A 31 9.56 8.64 16.41
CA VAL A 31 9.76 9.06 17.80
C VAL A 31 8.74 8.34 18.68
N ASN A 32 9.23 7.53 19.62
CA ASN A 32 8.44 6.76 20.59
C ASN A 32 7.99 7.63 21.78
N THR A 33 7.33 8.77 21.53
CA THR A 33 6.70 9.54 22.61
C THR A 33 5.18 9.40 22.52
N PRO A 34 4.48 9.09 23.64
CA PRO A 34 3.02 9.15 23.66
C PRO A 34 2.62 10.60 23.43
N LEU A 35 1.99 10.89 22.30
CA LEU A 35 1.43 12.21 22.03
C LEU A 35 0.36 12.52 23.10
N PRO A 36 0.30 13.76 23.62
CA PRO A 36 -0.80 14.18 24.47
C PRO A 36 -2.10 14.01 23.68
N SER A 37 -3.10 13.38 24.30
CA SER A 37 -4.46 13.28 23.75
C SER A 37 -4.95 14.65 23.32
N MET A 38 -4.85 14.96 22.02
CA MET A 38 -5.52 16.13 21.46
C MET A 38 -7.01 15.87 21.60
N ASN A 39 -7.62 16.56 22.55
CA ASN A 39 -9.07 16.65 22.68
C ASN A 39 -9.58 17.52 21.52
N ILE A 40 -9.59 16.95 20.32
CA ILE A 40 -10.33 17.51 19.20
C ILE A 40 -11.78 17.24 19.52
N LYS A 41 -12.42 18.18 20.23
CA LYS A 41 -13.87 18.31 20.17
C LYS A 41 -14.21 18.72 18.75
N SER A 42 -14.26 17.73 17.85
CA SER A 42 -14.83 17.88 16.53
C SER A 42 -16.31 18.12 16.75
N GLN A 43 -16.71 19.38 16.87
CA GLN A 43 -18.11 19.76 16.73
C GLN A 43 -18.46 19.58 15.26
N MET A 44 -18.67 18.32 14.87
CA MET A 44 -19.34 17.99 13.63
C MET A 44 -20.78 18.43 13.83
N LYS A 45 -21.11 19.64 13.40
CA LYS A 45 -22.50 20.03 13.18
C LYS A 45 -23.02 19.11 12.10
N LEU A 46 -23.64 17.99 12.49
CA LEU A 46 -24.25 17.03 11.59
C LEU A 46 -25.51 17.69 11.01
N ALA A 47 -25.30 18.55 10.01
CA ALA A 47 -26.37 18.87 9.09
C ALA A 47 -26.75 17.55 8.44
N ASN A 48 -27.98 17.09 8.68
CA ASN A 48 -28.54 15.85 8.17
C ASN A 48 -28.69 15.94 6.64
N ARG A 49 -27.55 15.90 5.94
CA ARG A 49 -27.46 15.84 4.49
C ARG A 49 -27.38 14.37 4.13
N ASN A 50 -28.39 13.88 3.41
CA ASN A 50 -28.31 12.59 2.73
C ASN A 50 -27.22 12.68 1.66
N ILE A 51 -25.96 12.47 2.07
CA ILE A 51 -24.80 12.46 1.16
C ILE A 51 -24.92 11.20 0.32
N THR A 52 -25.08 11.37 -0.99
CA THR A 52 -25.11 10.24 -1.92
C THR A 52 -23.68 9.82 -2.28
N VAL A 53 -23.50 8.59 -2.75
CA VAL A 53 -22.21 8.10 -3.24
C VAL A 53 -21.67 9.01 -4.36
N ALA A 54 -22.55 9.46 -5.26
CA ALA A 54 -22.20 10.37 -6.34
C ALA A 54 -21.62 11.70 -5.83
N ASP A 55 -22.13 12.22 -4.71
CA ASP A 55 -21.62 13.45 -4.10
C ASP A 55 -20.20 13.28 -3.56
N VAL A 56 -19.86 12.10 -3.02
CA VAL A 56 -18.52 11.79 -2.51
C VAL A 56 -17.53 11.63 -3.66
N LEU A 57 -17.90 10.85 -4.69
CA LEU A 57 -17.06 10.66 -5.88
C LEU A 57 -16.76 11.99 -6.58
N ARG A 58 -17.77 12.88 -6.69
CA ARG A 58 -17.61 14.22 -7.27
C ARG A 58 -16.69 15.11 -6.44
N ARG A 59 -16.73 14.98 -5.10
CA ARG A 59 -15.91 15.80 -4.20
C ARG A 59 -14.45 15.36 -4.17
N HIS A 60 -14.19 14.07 -4.42
CA HIS A 60 -12.84 13.51 -4.34
C HIS A 60 -12.46 12.73 -5.60
N PRO A 61 -12.39 13.39 -6.77
CA PRO A 61 -12.12 12.71 -8.04
C PRO A 61 -10.73 12.06 -8.09
N TYR A 62 -9.77 12.56 -7.30
CA TYR A 62 -8.41 12.04 -7.29
C TYR A 62 -8.29 10.68 -6.57
N ILE A 63 -8.92 10.54 -5.39
CA ILE A 63 -8.89 9.28 -4.63
C ILE A 63 -9.74 8.19 -5.29
N CYS A 64 -10.70 8.60 -6.13
CA CYS A 64 -11.60 7.71 -6.86
C CYS A 64 -11.18 7.50 -8.33
N SER A 65 -9.96 7.89 -8.70
CA SER A 65 -9.45 7.66 -10.06
C SER A 65 -8.93 6.22 -10.20
N ASP A 66 -9.00 5.66 -11.42
CA ASP A 66 -8.44 4.33 -11.74
C ASP A 66 -6.90 4.29 -11.76
N ARG A 67 -6.25 5.38 -11.33
CA ARG A 67 -4.79 5.48 -11.29
C ARG A 67 -4.25 4.91 -9.98
N LEU A 68 -3.08 4.30 -10.06
CA LEU A 68 -2.35 3.90 -8.88
C LEU A 68 -1.87 5.15 -8.13
N GLY A 69 -2.25 5.29 -6.86
CA GLY A 69 -1.76 6.35 -6.00
C GLY A 69 -0.34 6.09 -5.50
N LEU A 70 0.40 7.16 -5.20
CA LEU A 70 1.72 7.10 -4.58
C LEU A 70 1.67 7.69 -3.17
N CYS A 71 2.01 6.89 -2.16
CA CYS A 71 2.16 7.40 -0.80
C CYS A 71 3.50 8.13 -0.66
N THR A 72 3.46 9.44 -0.42
CA THR A 72 4.67 10.27 -0.20
C THR A 72 4.99 10.51 1.26
N GLN A 73 4.07 10.16 2.16
CA GLN A 73 4.14 10.51 3.58
C GLN A 73 4.98 9.52 4.41
N ALA A 74 5.19 8.30 3.92
CA ALA A 74 5.92 7.27 4.64
C ALA A 74 6.78 6.42 3.71
N LYS A 75 7.93 5.98 4.22
CA LYS A 75 8.82 5.05 3.54
C LYS A 75 8.90 3.74 4.31
N ALA A 76 8.55 2.63 3.66
CA ALA A 76 8.70 1.31 4.24
C ALA A 76 10.18 0.91 4.29
N THR A 77 10.64 0.43 5.44
CA THR A 77 11.97 -0.15 5.62
C THR A 77 11.83 -1.60 6.03
N LEU A 78 12.48 -2.51 5.30
CA LEU A 78 12.48 -3.95 5.62
C LEU A 78 13.65 -4.26 6.56
N LEU A 79 13.34 -4.64 7.80
CA LEU A 79 14.34 -5.11 8.76
C LEU A 79 14.55 -6.62 8.60
N LEU A 80 15.79 -7.01 8.36
CA LEU A 80 16.17 -8.41 8.25
C LEU A 80 16.42 -9.01 9.63
N LYS A 81 16.11 -10.30 9.78
CA LYS A 81 16.47 -11.06 10.98
C LYS A 81 18.00 -11.18 11.08
N SER A 82 18.52 -11.26 12.30
CA SER A 82 19.94 -11.51 12.54
C SER A 82 20.40 -12.79 11.81
N GLY A 83 21.54 -12.71 11.11
CA GLY A 83 22.11 -13.82 10.36
C GLY A 83 21.47 -14.10 8.99
N ALA A 84 20.54 -13.26 8.50
CA ALA A 84 19.98 -13.40 7.16
C ALA A 84 21.07 -13.27 6.08
N ARG A 85 21.07 -14.20 5.11
CA ARG A 85 22.04 -14.24 4.00
C ARG A 85 21.34 -14.03 2.67
N PRO A 86 21.96 -13.30 1.73
CA PRO A 86 21.40 -13.11 0.40
C PRO A 86 21.22 -14.43 -0.34
N VAL A 87 20.09 -14.54 -1.04
CA VAL A 87 19.78 -15.69 -1.90
C VAL A 87 19.36 -15.18 -3.27
N PHE A 88 20.05 -15.66 -4.30
CA PHE A 88 19.71 -15.40 -5.69
C PHE A 88 19.09 -16.65 -6.31
N ARG A 89 17.81 -16.58 -6.65
CA ARG A 89 17.09 -17.67 -7.34
C ARG A 89 16.86 -17.28 -8.81
N PRO A 90 17.18 -18.16 -9.77
CA PRO A 90 16.96 -17.90 -11.19
C PRO A 90 15.47 -17.78 -11.52
N LYS A 91 15.15 -17.09 -12.63
CA LYS A 91 13.77 -16.91 -13.11
C LYS A 91 13.13 -18.25 -13.49
N ARG A 92 11.82 -18.36 -13.26
CA ARG A 92 11.04 -19.50 -13.76
C ARG A 92 10.80 -19.36 -15.27
N PRO A 93 10.78 -20.47 -16.04
CA PRO A 93 10.37 -20.44 -17.43
C PRO A 93 8.95 -19.91 -17.57
N VAL A 94 8.73 -18.99 -18.51
CA VAL A 94 7.42 -18.45 -18.86
C VAL A 94 6.98 -19.06 -20.18
N PRO A 95 5.76 -19.62 -20.29
CA PRO A 95 5.24 -20.13 -21.56
C PRO A 95 5.26 -19.05 -22.64
N TYR A 96 5.62 -19.43 -23.86
CA TYR A 96 5.76 -18.48 -24.98
C TYR A 96 4.48 -17.64 -25.21
N ALA A 97 3.32 -18.28 -25.13
CA ALA A 97 2.03 -17.61 -25.30
C ALA A 97 1.74 -16.52 -24.24
N ALA A 98 2.35 -16.59 -23.06
CA ALA A 98 2.15 -15.63 -21.99
C ALA A 98 3.17 -14.47 -22.00
N LEU A 99 4.24 -14.57 -22.79
CA LEU A 99 5.30 -13.54 -22.83
C LEU A 99 4.76 -12.14 -23.14
N PRO A 100 3.87 -11.92 -24.13
CA PRO A 100 3.38 -10.57 -24.44
C PRO A 100 2.59 -9.94 -23.29
N ASP A 101 1.84 -10.76 -22.55
CA ASP A 101 1.03 -10.29 -21.43
C ASP A 101 1.89 -9.95 -20.22
N VAL A 102 2.91 -10.78 -19.95
CA VAL A 102 3.88 -10.56 -18.88
C VAL A 102 4.67 -9.28 -19.12
N GLU A 103 5.20 -9.07 -20.32
CA GLU A 103 5.99 -7.89 -20.65
C GLU A 103 5.15 -6.61 -20.51
N ARG A 104 3.92 -6.63 -21.03
CA ARG A 104 2.99 -5.50 -20.90
C ARG A 104 2.69 -5.15 -19.44
N GLU A 105 2.58 -6.16 -18.58
CA GLU A 105 2.35 -5.93 -17.15
C GLU A 105 3.59 -5.39 -16.45
N LEU A 106 4.79 -5.91 -16.74
CA LEU A 106 6.04 -5.37 -16.22
C LEU A 106 6.24 -3.91 -16.63
N ASP A 107 5.97 -3.56 -17.88
CA ASP A 107 6.01 -2.17 -18.37
C ASP A 107 5.00 -1.27 -17.66
N ARG A 108 3.79 -1.78 -17.37
CA ARG A 108 2.76 -1.04 -16.62
C ARG A 108 3.23 -0.75 -15.20
N LEU A 109 3.84 -1.73 -14.53
CA LEU A 109 4.38 -1.58 -13.18
C LEU A 109 5.56 -0.61 -13.13
N GLU A 110 6.48 -0.67 -14.11
CA GLU A 110 7.61 0.25 -14.21
C GLU A 110 7.13 1.69 -14.46
N ARG A 111 6.19 1.90 -15.40
CA ARG A 111 5.58 3.22 -15.66
C ARG A 111 4.85 3.80 -14.45
N ASN A 112 4.22 2.96 -13.64
CA ASN A 112 3.56 3.38 -12.41
C ASN A 112 4.54 3.61 -11.25
N GLY A 113 5.83 3.34 -11.43
CA GLY A 113 6.86 3.47 -10.39
C GLY A 113 6.80 2.41 -9.30
N ALA A 114 6.03 1.33 -9.51
CA ALA A 114 5.91 0.23 -8.55
C ALA A 114 7.16 -0.65 -8.51
N ILE A 115 7.85 -0.79 -9.65
CA ILE A 115 9.14 -1.49 -9.77
C ILE A 115 10.12 -0.63 -10.57
N SER A 116 11.40 -0.93 -10.42
CA SER A 116 12.47 -0.33 -11.22
C SER A 116 13.52 -1.37 -11.55
N LYS A 117 14.21 -1.18 -12.69
CA LYS A 117 15.34 -2.02 -13.08
C LYS A 117 16.53 -1.76 -12.15
N VAL A 118 17.23 -2.84 -11.79
CA VAL A 118 18.47 -2.82 -11.01
C VAL A 118 19.54 -3.57 -11.78
N ASN A 119 20.74 -3.00 -11.90
CA ASN A 119 21.84 -3.61 -12.66
C ASN A 119 22.29 -4.93 -12.04
N HIS A 120 22.47 -4.96 -10.71
CA HIS A 120 22.93 -6.13 -9.96
C HIS A 120 22.28 -6.20 -8.58
N SER A 121 21.95 -7.41 -8.14
CA SER A 121 21.43 -7.68 -6.80
C SER A 121 21.92 -9.03 -6.31
N TYR A 122 22.34 -9.11 -5.05
CA TYR A 122 22.62 -10.38 -4.38
C TYR A 122 21.34 -11.15 -4.02
N TRP A 123 20.19 -10.47 -4.05
CA TRP A 123 18.87 -11.02 -3.77
C TRP A 123 18.05 -11.12 -5.06
N ALA A 124 17.48 -12.29 -5.32
CA ALA A 124 16.51 -12.46 -6.40
C ALA A 124 15.52 -13.58 -6.06
N ALA A 125 14.25 -13.33 -6.35
CA ALA A 125 13.17 -14.30 -6.25
C ALA A 125 12.49 -14.44 -7.61
N PRO A 126 12.08 -15.66 -8.02
CA PRO A 126 11.38 -15.85 -9.28
C PRO A 126 9.96 -15.30 -9.22
N ILE A 127 9.52 -14.65 -10.31
CA ILE A 127 8.14 -14.23 -10.51
C ILE A 127 7.30 -15.44 -10.92
N VAL A 128 6.04 -15.48 -10.47
CA VAL A 128 5.03 -16.44 -10.89
C VAL A 128 3.95 -15.69 -11.67
N VAL A 129 3.65 -16.16 -12.88
CA VAL A 129 2.64 -15.56 -13.75
C VAL A 129 1.31 -16.22 -13.47
N VAL A 130 0.29 -15.41 -13.20
CA VAL A 130 -1.10 -15.82 -13.00
C VAL A 130 -1.99 -15.12 -14.03
N LYS A 131 -3.05 -15.80 -14.46
CA LYS A 131 -4.04 -15.28 -15.41
C LYS A 131 -5.21 -14.66 -14.68
#